data_AF-A0A6P8YI01-F1
#
_entry.id   AF-A0A6P8YI01-F1
#
_cell.length_a   1.000
_cell.length_b   1.000
_cell.length_c   1.000
_cell.angle_alpha   90.00
_cell.angle_beta   90.00
_cell.angle_gamma   90.00
#
_symmetry.space_group_name_H-M   'P 1'
#
loop_
_entity.id
_entity.type
_entity.pdbx_description
1 polymer ?
#
loop_
_entity_poly.entity_id
_entity_poly.type
_entity_poly.pdbx_seq_one_letter_code
_entity_poly.pdbx_strand_id
1 'polypeptide(L)'
;MLLQRVAPLWIASASREHLDVIRGMPALRYLAVWPLNYNMDAPDLPPQLQELRVTNVPAQHLQSVQQMPNLRKLVLHCNTPLDVTFTPLPPGHRGLQWLGVGLRPFSTVLSLAKAHAATLQELRILCVSERDSEWHFADLAEGLRQCGLVALRRLVLVREPGLPIKQLTHGKISCKKQKRAVWDALLAADSERVVKVLCQACDECPAYPNLGDFTWRD
;
A
#
# COMPACT_ATOMS: atom_id res chain seq x y z
N MET A 1 2.36 30.46 5.31
CA MET A 1 3.33 30.01 4.28
C MET A 1 2.74 28.80 3.58
N LEU A 2 2.22 28.98 2.36
CA LEU A 2 1.75 27.88 1.52
C LEU A 2 2.99 27.21 0.91
N LEU A 3 3.44 26.10 1.49
CA LEU A 3 4.41 25.23 0.82
C LEU A 3 3.75 24.73 -0.46
N GLN A 4 4.15 25.28 -1.61
CA GLN A 4 3.84 24.68 -2.90
C GLN A 4 4.31 23.23 -2.84
N ARG A 5 3.37 22.29 -2.88
CA ARG A 5 3.70 20.87 -3.10
C ARG A 5 4.41 20.79 -4.44
N VAL A 6 5.71 20.55 -4.41
CA VAL A 6 6.47 20.18 -5.62
C VAL A 6 5.80 18.95 -6.19
N ALA A 7 5.42 19.01 -7.47
CA ALA A 7 4.78 17.90 -8.13
C ALA A 7 5.64 16.62 -8.01
N PRO A 8 5.03 15.44 -7.84
CA PRO A 8 5.78 14.19 -7.84
C PRO A 8 6.62 14.05 -9.11
N LEU A 9 7.82 13.48 -8.99
CA LEU A 9 8.59 13.04 -10.14
C LEU A 9 8.05 11.69 -10.60
N TRP A 10 7.69 11.60 -11.88
CA TRP A 10 7.11 10.41 -12.49
C TRP A 10 8.08 9.83 -13.49
N ILE A 11 8.35 8.54 -13.37
CA ILE A 11 9.20 7.83 -14.32
C ILE A 11 8.51 6.55 -14.75
N ALA A 12 8.17 6.51 -16.04
CA ALA A 12 7.77 5.29 -16.70
C ALA A 12 9.02 4.50 -17.12
N SER A 13 9.05 3.20 -16.88
CA SER A 13 10.12 2.28 -17.27
C SER A 13 11.51 2.78 -16.85
N ALA A 14 11.71 2.99 -15.55
CA ALA A 14 12.98 3.51 -15.04
C ALA A 14 14.15 2.55 -15.34
N SER A 15 15.21 3.08 -15.96
CA SER A 15 16.49 2.41 -16.11
C SER A 15 17.39 2.71 -14.91
N ARG A 16 18.57 2.11 -14.88
CA ARG A 16 19.58 2.35 -13.84
C ARG A 16 20.01 3.81 -13.82
N GLU A 17 20.26 4.37 -15.00
CA GLU A 17 20.70 5.76 -15.17
C GLU A 17 19.65 6.74 -14.63
N HIS A 18 18.35 6.46 -14.82
CA HIS A 18 17.29 7.25 -14.22
C HIS A 18 17.36 7.23 -12.69
N LEU A 19 17.54 6.05 -12.09
CA LEU A 19 17.60 5.90 -10.64
C LEU A 19 18.88 6.52 -10.04
N ASP A 20 20.01 6.46 -10.75
CA ASP A 20 21.26 7.14 -10.36
C ASP A 20 21.09 8.67 -10.31
N VAL A 21 20.43 9.25 -11.32
CA VAL A 21 20.12 10.69 -11.33
C VAL A 21 19.18 11.05 -10.17
N ILE A 22 18.12 10.26 -9.96
CA ILE A 22 17.16 10.47 -8.87
C ILE A 22 17.84 10.43 -7.50
N ARG A 23 18.78 9.51 -7.30
CA ARG A 23 19.56 9.41 -6.05
C ARG A 23 20.33 10.70 -5.76
N GLY A 24 20.80 11.37 -6.80
CA GLY A 24 21.47 12.68 -6.72
C GLY A 24 20.55 13.87 -6.46
N MET A 25 19.23 13.69 -6.28
CA MET A 25 18.27 14.79 -6.06
C MET A 25 17.94 14.98 -4.55
N PRO A 26 18.71 15.78 -3.78
CA PRO A 26 18.55 15.89 -2.33
C PRO A 26 17.22 16.54 -1.90
N ALA A 27 16.58 17.30 -2.80
CA ALA A 27 15.29 17.94 -2.56
C ALA A 27 14.08 17.06 -2.95
N LEU A 28 14.29 15.90 -3.58
CA LEU A 28 13.20 15.03 -3.98
C LEU A 28 12.49 14.45 -2.75
N ARG A 29 11.16 14.57 -2.72
CA ARG A 29 10.30 14.07 -1.62
C ARG A 29 9.21 13.11 -2.10
N TYR A 30 8.86 13.18 -3.38
CA TYR A 30 7.72 12.48 -3.96
C TYR A 30 8.18 11.80 -5.25
N LEU A 31 8.11 10.48 -5.29
CA LEU A 31 8.56 9.69 -6.44
C LEU A 31 7.50 8.65 -6.83
N ALA A 32 7.20 8.56 -8.12
CA ALA A 32 6.40 7.51 -8.72
C ALA A 32 7.19 6.81 -9.84
N VAL A 33 7.36 5.49 -9.74
CA VAL A 33 8.10 4.67 -10.72
C VAL A 33 7.24 3.50 -11.18
N TRP A 34 7.10 3.32 -12.50
CA TRP A 34 6.33 2.21 -13.07
C TRP A 34 6.82 1.75 -14.45
N PRO A 35 7.14 0.46 -14.67
CA PRO A 35 7.54 -0.55 -13.68
C PRO A 35 9.00 -0.33 -13.28
N LEU A 36 9.35 -0.74 -12.06
CA LEU A 36 10.75 -1.01 -11.73
C LEU A 36 11.12 -2.31 -12.45
N ASN A 37 12.04 -2.27 -13.41
CA ASN A 37 12.35 -3.45 -14.21
C ASN A 37 13.03 -4.53 -13.35
N TYR A 38 12.57 -5.80 -13.47
CA TYR A 38 13.00 -6.94 -12.64
C TYR A 38 14.46 -7.35 -12.82
N ASN A 39 15.09 -6.95 -13.92
CA ASN A 39 16.42 -7.43 -14.34
C ASN A 39 17.59 -6.52 -13.94
N MET A 40 17.41 -5.64 -12.97
CA MET A 40 18.39 -4.60 -12.70
C MET A 40 18.96 -4.75 -11.29
N ASP A 41 20.30 -4.74 -11.20
CA ASP A 41 21.07 -4.13 -10.11
C ASP A 41 20.72 -2.64 -10.01
N ALA A 42 19.43 -2.34 -9.83
CA ALA A 42 18.92 -0.99 -9.74
C ALA A 42 19.43 -0.42 -8.42
N PRO A 43 20.01 0.79 -8.42
CA PRO A 43 20.49 1.42 -7.20
C PRO A 43 19.33 1.65 -6.23
N ASP A 44 19.65 1.70 -4.94
CA ASP A 44 18.67 2.00 -3.91
C ASP A 44 17.95 3.33 -4.20
N LEU A 45 16.65 3.34 -3.93
CA LEU A 45 15.84 4.53 -3.99
C LEU A 45 16.29 5.57 -2.92
N PRO A 46 16.11 6.88 -3.17
CA PRO A 46 16.60 7.91 -2.25
C PRO A 46 15.96 7.82 -0.85
N PRO A 47 16.74 7.82 0.25
CA PRO A 47 16.22 7.66 1.61
C PRO A 47 15.44 8.88 2.13
N GLN A 48 15.56 10.04 1.48
CA GLN A 48 14.87 11.29 1.83
C GLN A 48 13.40 11.35 1.38
N LEU A 49 12.91 10.34 0.65
CA LEU A 49 11.54 10.31 0.15
C LEU A 49 10.53 10.29 1.29
N GLN A 50 9.44 11.03 1.10
CA GLN A 50 8.28 11.07 2.00
C GLN A 50 7.08 10.34 1.39
N GLU A 51 6.96 10.33 0.07
CA GLU A 51 5.98 9.52 -0.64
C GLU A 51 6.63 8.74 -1.77
N LEU A 52 6.32 7.45 -1.84
CA LEU A 52 6.79 6.54 -2.86
C LEU A 52 5.61 5.80 -3.47
N ARG A 53 5.56 5.75 -4.80
CA ARG A 53 4.65 4.90 -5.56
C ARG A 53 5.46 4.03 -6.48
N VAL A 54 5.33 2.73 -6.34
CA VAL A 54 6.15 1.79 -7.09
C VAL A 54 5.34 0.56 -7.45
N THR A 55 5.64 0.03 -8.63
CA THR A 55 5.00 -1.18 -9.13
C THR A 55 6.05 -2.19 -9.57
N ASN A 56 5.79 -3.48 -9.34
CA ASN A 56 6.63 -4.58 -9.79
C ASN A 56 8.07 -4.47 -9.25
N VAL A 57 8.19 -4.21 -7.94
CA VAL A 57 9.49 -4.00 -7.28
C VAL A 57 10.11 -5.34 -6.86
N PRO A 58 11.42 -5.55 -7.11
CA PRO A 58 12.16 -6.68 -6.55
C PRO A 58 12.15 -6.72 -5.01
N ALA A 59 12.24 -7.92 -4.43
CA ALA A 59 12.24 -8.13 -2.98
C ALA A 59 13.33 -7.32 -2.24
N GLN A 60 14.54 -7.26 -2.82
CA GLN A 60 15.67 -6.52 -2.24
C GLN A 60 15.37 -5.03 -2.06
N HIS A 61 14.72 -4.38 -3.04
CA HIS A 61 14.41 -2.96 -2.95
C HIS A 61 13.32 -2.67 -1.93
N LEU A 62 12.44 -3.63 -1.65
CA LEU A 62 11.39 -3.46 -0.64
C LEU A 62 11.93 -3.46 0.78
N GLN A 63 13.02 -4.21 1.04
CA GLN A 63 13.74 -4.10 2.29
C GLN A 63 14.32 -2.68 2.46
N SER A 64 14.92 -2.11 1.41
CA SER A 64 15.38 -0.72 1.43
C SER A 64 14.25 0.28 1.69
N VAL A 65 13.07 0.07 1.09
CA VAL A 65 11.87 0.90 1.33
C VAL A 65 11.43 0.87 2.79
N GLN A 66 11.49 -0.30 3.46
CA GLN A 66 11.17 -0.42 4.89
C GLN A 66 12.08 0.45 5.77
N GLN A 67 13.34 0.62 5.36
CA GLN A 67 14.36 1.36 6.11
C GLN A 67 14.36 2.87 5.82
N MET A 68 13.45 3.38 4.99
CA MET A 68 13.39 4.81 4.67
C MET A 68 12.82 5.62 5.85
N PRO A 69 13.65 6.41 6.57
CA PRO A 69 13.27 6.99 7.85
C PRO A 69 12.19 8.07 7.73
N ASN A 70 12.06 8.67 6.55
CA ASN A 70 11.14 9.77 6.27
C ASN A 70 9.89 9.36 5.51
N LEU A 71 9.80 8.10 5.06
CA LEU A 71 8.71 7.65 4.22
C LEU A 71 7.40 7.61 5.01
N ARG A 72 6.39 8.34 4.52
CA ARG A 72 5.07 8.49 5.14
C ARG A 72 3.97 7.81 4.36
N LYS A 73 4.10 7.82 3.04
CA LYS A 73 3.10 7.27 2.13
C LYS A 73 3.76 6.28 1.17
N LEU A 74 3.22 5.08 1.13
CA LEU A 74 3.66 4.05 0.20
C LEU A 74 2.46 3.54 -0.60
N VAL A 75 2.56 3.58 -1.93
CA VAL A 75 1.71 2.79 -2.83
C VAL A 75 2.60 1.72 -3.45
N LEU A 76 2.23 0.46 -3.26
CA LEU A 76 3.01 -0.67 -3.71
C LEU A 76 2.10 -1.71 -4.37
N HIS A 77 2.39 -2.04 -5.63
CA HIS A 77 1.61 -3.01 -6.39
C HIS A 77 2.53 -3.96 -7.17
N CYS A 78 2.42 -5.26 -6.95
CA CYS A 78 3.22 -6.25 -7.67
C CYS A 78 2.32 -7.30 -8.29
N ASN A 79 2.49 -7.50 -9.60
CA ASN A 79 1.78 -8.56 -10.32
C ASN A 79 2.38 -9.94 -10.03
N THR A 80 3.66 -9.99 -9.68
CA THR A 80 4.38 -11.22 -9.32
C THR A 80 4.29 -11.46 -7.82
N PRO A 81 4.17 -12.73 -7.38
CA PRO A 81 4.35 -13.09 -5.98
C PRO A 81 5.71 -12.61 -5.45
N LEU A 82 5.70 -12.17 -4.20
CA LEU A 82 6.80 -11.54 -3.53
C LEU A 82 6.79 -12.01 -2.07
N ASP A 83 7.52 -13.08 -1.79
CA ASP A 83 7.58 -13.66 -0.45
C ASP A 83 8.62 -12.91 0.42
N VAL A 84 8.19 -11.79 0.97
CA VAL A 84 8.99 -10.97 1.90
C VAL A 84 8.24 -10.83 3.21
N THR A 85 8.98 -10.93 4.31
CA THR A 85 8.49 -10.65 5.66
C THR A 85 9.16 -9.39 6.19
N PHE A 86 8.36 -8.37 6.50
CA PHE A 86 8.85 -7.12 7.08
C PHE A 86 8.99 -7.24 8.60
N THR A 87 10.09 -6.71 9.13
CA THR A 87 10.38 -6.71 10.57
C THR A 87 9.85 -5.44 11.25
N PRO A 88 9.60 -5.46 12.58
CA PRO A 88 9.27 -4.24 13.32
C PRO A 88 10.34 -3.16 13.12
N LEU A 89 9.90 -1.91 13.00
CA LEU A 89 10.80 -0.79 12.82
C LEU A 89 11.64 -0.50 14.07
N PRO A 90 12.89 -0.04 13.91
CA PRO A 90 13.71 0.37 15.04
C PRO A 90 13.14 1.62 15.74
N PRO A 91 13.47 1.84 17.03
CA PRO A 91 13.10 3.06 17.74
C PRO A 91 13.54 4.32 16.99
N GLY A 92 12.67 5.34 16.97
CA GLY A 92 12.93 6.60 16.26
C GLY A 92 12.61 6.57 14.76
N HIS A 93 12.33 5.40 14.18
CA HIS A 93 11.80 5.33 12.83
C HIS A 93 10.39 5.94 12.80
N ARG A 94 10.15 6.85 11.86
CA ARG A 94 8.92 7.60 11.88
C ARG A 94 7.71 6.81 11.37
N GLY A 95 7.96 5.79 10.53
CA GLY A 95 6.98 4.85 10.02
C GLY A 95 5.98 5.41 9.00
N LEU A 96 5.27 4.50 8.33
CA LEU A 96 4.23 4.86 7.38
C LEU A 96 2.98 5.35 8.12
N GLN A 97 2.33 6.36 7.55
CA GLN A 97 1.02 6.85 7.96
C GLN A 97 -0.08 6.42 6.97
N TRP A 98 0.28 6.22 5.71
CA TRP A 98 -0.63 5.81 4.66
C TRP A 98 0.01 4.69 3.84
N LEU A 99 -0.71 3.59 3.66
CA LEU A 99 -0.25 2.42 2.92
C LEU A 99 -1.34 1.96 1.95
N GLY A 100 -1.01 1.90 0.66
CA GLY A 100 -1.82 1.29 -0.37
C GLY A 100 -1.07 0.10 -0.95
N VAL A 101 -1.65 -1.09 -0.88
CA VAL A 101 -0.97 -2.33 -1.29
C VAL A 101 -1.84 -3.23 -2.15
N GLY A 102 -1.22 -3.77 -3.18
CA GLY A 102 -1.69 -4.92 -3.94
C GLY A 102 -0.53 -5.89 -4.12
N LEU A 103 -0.27 -6.71 -3.10
CA LEU A 103 0.82 -7.68 -3.09
C LEU A 103 0.27 -9.09 -2.88
N ARG A 104 1.06 -10.06 -3.34
CA ARG A 104 0.86 -11.48 -3.09
C ARG A 104 2.21 -12.07 -2.64
N PRO A 105 2.27 -13.00 -1.67
CA PRO A 105 1.15 -13.48 -0.86
C PRO A 105 0.62 -12.42 0.12
N PHE A 106 -0.58 -12.65 0.65
CA PHE A 106 -1.21 -11.72 1.60
C PHE A 106 -0.46 -11.62 2.94
N SER A 107 0.30 -12.64 3.33
CA SER A 107 1.21 -12.60 4.48
C SER A 107 2.22 -11.46 4.39
N THR A 108 2.70 -11.14 3.19
CA THR A 108 3.61 -10.00 2.96
C THR A 108 2.93 -8.67 3.22
N VAL A 109 1.65 -8.51 2.83
CA VAL A 109 0.85 -7.32 3.19
C VAL A 109 0.72 -7.18 4.70
N LEU A 110 0.38 -8.27 5.39
CA LEU A 110 0.19 -8.26 6.83
C LEU A 110 1.48 -7.96 7.59
N SER A 111 2.62 -8.55 7.20
CA SER A 111 3.90 -8.25 7.84
C SER A 111 4.31 -6.79 7.65
N LEU A 112 4.07 -6.20 6.48
CA LEU A 112 4.30 -4.77 6.24
C LEU A 112 3.39 -3.89 7.10
N ALA A 113 2.09 -4.20 7.16
CA ALA A 113 1.16 -3.46 8.00
C ALA A 113 1.53 -3.55 9.49
N LYS A 114 1.94 -4.75 9.95
CA LYS A 114 2.40 -5.01 11.32
C LYS A 114 3.68 -4.24 11.65
N ALA A 115 4.64 -4.17 10.73
CA ALA A 115 5.87 -3.40 10.91
C ALA A 115 5.60 -1.90 11.16
N HIS A 116 4.50 -1.38 10.62
CA HIS A 116 4.08 0.03 10.75
C HIS A 116 2.87 0.23 11.66
N ALA A 117 2.50 -0.76 12.48
CA ALA A 117 1.26 -0.76 13.24
C ALA A 117 1.08 0.45 14.18
N ALA A 118 2.19 0.94 14.74
CA ALA A 118 2.22 2.09 15.64
C ALA A 118 1.94 3.44 14.96
N THR A 119 2.11 3.53 13.63
CA THR A 119 2.08 4.81 12.91
C THR A 119 1.06 4.82 11.79
N LEU A 120 0.62 3.66 11.31
CA LEU A 120 -0.22 3.51 10.15
C LEU A 120 -1.65 3.97 10.43
N GLN A 121 -2.08 5.05 9.78
CA GLN A 121 -3.40 5.67 9.98
C GLN A 121 -4.40 5.27 8.91
N GLU A 122 -3.93 5.06 7.67
CA GLU A 122 -4.77 4.60 6.57
C GLU A 122 -4.14 3.41 5.86
N LEU A 123 -4.92 2.34 5.73
CA LEU A 123 -4.55 1.12 5.01
C LEU A 123 -5.54 0.89 3.88
N ARG A 124 -5.05 0.81 2.65
CA ARG A 124 -5.82 0.46 1.46
C ARG A 124 -5.30 -0.87 0.90
N ILE A 125 -6.17 -1.86 0.79
CA ILE A 125 -5.80 -3.21 0.35
C ILE A 125 -6.57 -3.54 -0.91
N LEU A 126 -5.85 -3.79 -2.01
CA LEU A 126 -6.39 -4.37 -3.22
C LEU A 126 -6.67 -5.86 -2.97
N CYS A 127 -7.95 -6.23 -2.81
CA CYS A 127 -8.33 -7.59 -2.42
C CYS A 127 -8.57 -8.49 -3.64
N VAL A 128 -7.53 -8.91 -4.36
CA VAL A 128 -7.69 -9.92 -5.42
C VAL A 128 -7.49 -11.33 -4.85
N SER A 129 -8.55 -12.13 -4.77
CA SER A 129 -8.42 -13.55 -4.39
C SER A 129 -7.75 -14.32 -5.53
N GLU A 130 -6.82 -15.21 -5.20
CA GLU A 130 -6.16 -16.07 -6.20
C GLU A 130 -7.04 -17.25 -6.64
N ARG A 131 -8.00 -17.65 -5.80
CA ARG A 131 -8.77 -18.90 -5.98
C ARG A 131 -10.20 -18.67 -6.39
N ASP A 132 -10.78 -17.55 -5.95
CA ASP A 132 -12.19 -17.27 -6.14
C ASP A 132 -12.38 -16.09 -7.09
N SER A 133 -13.36 -16.21 -7.98
CA SER A 133 -13.84 -15.11 -8.82
C SER A 133 -14.58 -14.03 -8.03
N GLU A 134 -14.34 -13.92 -6.73
CA GLU A 134 -14.96 -12.96 -5.82
C GLU A 134 -13.91 -12.11 -5.11
N TRP A 135 -14.25 -10.84 -4.91
CA TRP A 135 -13.45 -9.90 -4.10
C TRP A 135 -13.62 -10.16 -2.59
N HIS A 136 -13.46 -11.41 -2.16
CA HIS A 136 -13.62 -11.87 -0.79
C HIS A 136 -12.31 -12.49 -0.29
N PHE A 137 -11.86 -12.06 0.89
CA PHE A 137 -10.74 -12.64 1.64
C PHE A 137 -11.27 -13.03 3.01
N ALA A 138 -11.47 -14.33 3.22
CA ALA A 138 -11.97 -14.86 4.48
C ALA A 138 -11.00 -14.54 5.63
N ASP A 139 -9.70 -14.73 5.40
CA ASP A 139 -8.66 -14.61 6.44
C ASP A 139 -8.21 -13.16 6.69
N LEU A 140 -8.76 -12.18 5.96
CA LEU A 140 -8.38 -10.77 6.09
C LEU A 140 -8.60 -10.24 7.51
N ALA A 141 -9.77 -10.55 8.08
CA ALA A 141 -10.13 -10.06 9.41
C ALA A 141 -9.18 -10.59 10.48
N GLU A 142 -8.89 -11.90 10.45
CA GLU A 142 -7.99 -12.55 11.40
C GLU A 142 -6.54 -12.05 11.24
N GLY A 143 -6.06 -11.92 10.00
CA GLY A 143 -4.73 -11.37 9.73
C GLY A 143 -4.55 -9.94 10.24
N LEU A 144 -5.56 -9.07 10.05
CA LEU A 144 -5.53 -7.70 10.55
C LEU A 144 -5.56 -7.61 12.07
N ARG A 145 -6.32 -8.50 12.74
CA ARG A 145 -6.37 -8.60 14.21
C ARG A 145 -4.96 -8.79 14.80
N GLN A 146 -4.15 -9.63 14.16
CA GLN A 146 -2.79 -9.96 14.59
C GLN A 146 -1.75 -8.87 14.29
N CYS A 147 -2.11 -7.86 13.49
CA CYS A 147 -1.20 -6.77 13.14
C CYS A 147 -1.08 -5.70 14.24
N GLY A 148 -2.02 -5.63 15.20
CA GLY A 148 -1.96 -4.67 16.31
C GLY A 148 -1.96 -3.21 15.85
N LEU A 149 -2.73 -2.86 14.82
CA LEU A 149 -2.72 -1.57 14.12
C LEU A 149 -3.25 -0.40 14.99
N VAL A 150 -2.47 0.04 15.98
CA VAL A 150 -2.90 0.99 17.02
C VAL A 150 -3.25 2.39 16.52
N ALA A 151 -2.60 2.84 15.45
CA ALA A 151 -2.84 4.17 14.89
C ALA A 151 -3.92 4.20 13.80
N LEU A 152 -4.48 3.04 13.42
CA LEU A 152 -5.35 2.94 12.24
C LEU A 152 -6.68 3.65 12.48
N ARG A 153 -7.03 4.53 11.55
CA ARG A 153 -8.29 5.30 11.55
C ARG A 153 -9.18 4.93 10.37
N ARG A 154 -8.58 4.48 9.27
CA ARG A 154 -9.30 4.20 8.02
C ARG A 154 -8.72 2.96 7.34
N LEU A 155 -9.59 2.01 7.02
CA LEU A 155 -9.27 0.86 6.19
C LEU A 155 -10.15 0.89 4.94
N VAL A 156 -9.54 0.82 3.76
CA VAL A 156 -10.26 0.78 2.48
C VAL A 156 -10.00 -0.53 1.77
N LEU A 157 -11.06 -1.29 1.54
CA LEU A 157 -11.10 -2.44 0.66
C LEU A 157 -11.18 -1.93 -0.78
N VAL A 158 -10.06 -1.99 -1.49
CA VAL A 158 -9.93 -1.54 -2.88
C VAL A 158 -10.48 -2.63 -3.79
N ARG A 159 -11.34 -2.20 -4.71
CA ARG A 159 -12.06 -3.02 -5.69
C ARG A 159 -11.84 -2.32 -7.01
N GLU A 160 -10.78 -2.67 -7.73
CA GLU A 160 -10.41 -1.96 -8.95
C GLU A 160 -11.13 -2.62 -10.14
N PRO A 161 -12.17 -1.97 -10.72
CA PRO A 161 -12.74 -2.43 -11.97
C PRO A 161 -11.72 -2.17 -13.08
N GLY A 162 -11.29 -3.21 -13.79
CA GLY A 162 -10.40 -3.04 -14.95
C GLY A 162 -9.12 -3.88 -14.93
N LEU A 163 -8.82 -4.60 -13.84
CA LEU A 163 -7.87 -5.69 -13.95
C LEU A 163 -8.39 -6.70 -15.00
N PRO A 164 -7.54 -7.24 -15.89
CA PRO A 164 -7.93 -8.16 -16.97
C PRO A 164 -8.43 -9.54 -16.48
N ILE A 165 -8.83 -9.62 -15.22
CA ILE A 165 -9.46 -10.78 -14.60
C ILE A 165 -10.96 -10.64 -14.89
N LYS A 166 -11.37 -11.09 -16.07
CA LYS A 166 -12.68 -10.87 -16.72
C LYS A 166 -13.94 -11.30 -15.94
N GLN A 167 -13.89 -11.66 -14.66
CA GLN A 167 -15.02 -12.25 -13.95
C GLN A 167 -15.14 -11.88 -12.47
N LEU A 168 -14.34 -10.94 -11.95
CA LEU A 168 -14.46 -10.55 -10.54
C LEU A 168 -15.70 -9.67 -10.31
N THR A 169 -16.79 -10.26 -9.85
CA THR A 169 -18.02 -9.52 -9.52
C THR A 169 -17.95 -8.95 -8.11
N HIS A 170 -18.36 -7.69 -7.96
CA HIS A 170 -18.48 -7.06 -6.65
C HIS A 170 -19.88 -7.30 -6.08
N GLY A 171 -20.03 -8.37 -5.28
CA GLY A 171 -21.26 -8.68 -4.57
C GLY A 171 -21.49 -7.74 -3.38
N LYS A 172 -22.55 -6.92 -3.41
CA LYS A 172 -22.88 -6.00 -2.30
C LYS A 172 -23.05 -6.73 -0.96
N ILE A 173 -23.61 -7.95 -0.98
CA ILE A 173 -23.84 -8.75 0.23
C ILE A 173 -22.51 -9.28 0.80
N SER A 174 -21.66 -9.89 -0.03
CA SER A 174 -20.35 -10.39 0.40
C SER A 174 -19.43 -9.23 0.86
N CYS A 175 -19.47 -8.09 0.18
CA CYS A 175 -18.78 -6.88 0.62
C CYS A 175 -19.23 -6.43 2.02
N LYS A 176 -20.54 -6.35 2.28
CA LYS A 176 -21.06 -5.98 3.62
C LYS A 176 -20.60 -6.96 4.69
N LYS A 177 -20.67 -8.27 4.43
CA LYS A 177 -20.19 -9.31 5.35
C LYS A 177 -18.70 -9.14 5.66
N GLN A 178 -17.86 -8.93 4.63
CA GLN A 178 -16.43 -8.76 4.82
C GLN A 178 -16.09 -7.46 5.58
N LYS A 179 -16.72 -6.33 5.22
CA LYS A 179 -16.56 -5.07 5.96
C LYS A 179 -16.88 -5.26 7.44
N ARG A 180 -17.97 -5.97 7.74
CA ARG A 180 -18.39 -6.25 9.11
C ARG A 180 -17.38 -7.11 9.85
N ALA A 181 -16.93 -8.20 9.24
CA ALA A 181 -15.92 -9.08 9.83
C ALA A 181 -14.60 -8.34 10.14
N VAL A 182 -14.13 -7.50 9.21
CA VAL A 182 -12.93 -6.67 9.42
C VAL A 182 -13.15 -5.66 10.55
N TRP A 183 -14.32 -5.02 10.58
CA TRP A 183 -14.65 -4.06 11.64
C TRP A 183 -14.70 -4.72 13.01
N ASP A 184 -15.39 -5.85 13.14
CA ASP A 184 -15.48 -6.61 14.39
C ASP A 184 -14.08 -7.06 14.87
N ALA A 185 -13.21 -7.51 13.95
CA ALA A 185 -11.84 -7.91 14.28
C ALA A 185 -10.95 -6.74 14.76
N LEU A 186 -11.13 -5.54 14.19
CA LEU A 186 -10.40 -4.34 14.61
C LEU A 186 -10.94 -3.79 15.94
N LEU A 187 -12.25 -3.87 16.19
CA LEU A 187 -12.87 -3.44 17.44
C LEU A 187 -12.53 -4.39 18.60
N ALA A 188 -12.46 -5.70 18.35
CA ALA A 188 -12.05 -6.68 19.34
C ALA A 188 -10.60 -6.48 19.83
N ALA A 189 -9.76 -5.82 19.03
CA ALA A 189 -8.39 -5.49 19.40
C ALA A 189 -8.30 -4.23 20.30
N ASP A 190 -9.29 -3.33 20.22
CA ASP A 190 -9.38 -2.09 21.02
C ASP A 190 -10.80 -1.50 20.91
N SER A 191 -11.60 -1.65 21.97
CA SER A 191 -13.01 -1.27 22.00
C SER A 191 -13.25 0.24 21.97
N GLU A 192 -12.27 1.06 22.33
CA GLU A 192 -12.39 2.52 22.31
C GLU A 192 -12.04 3.11 20.93
N ARG A 193 -11.48 2.30 20.02
CA ARG A 193 -10.99 2.77 18.74
C ARG A 193 -12.10 2.82 17.68
N VAL A 194 -12.27 4.00 17.10
CA VAL A 194 -13.16 4.20 15.95
C VAL A 194 -12.37 4.05 14.64
N VAL A 195 -12.41 2.86 14.04
CA VAL A 195 -11.86 2.62 12.69
C VAL A 195 -12.97 2.61 11.64
N LYS A 196 -12.83 3.43 10.59
CA LYS A 196 -13.72 3.40 9.43
C LYS A 196 -13.30 2.29 8.47
N VAL A 197 -14.13 1.26 8.32
CA VAL A 197 -13.94 0.20 7.32
C VAL A 197 -14.82 0.50 6.11
N LEU A 198 -14.20 0.70 4.95
CA LEU A 198 -14.83 1.18 3.73
C LEU A 198 -14.51 0.26 2.57
N CYS A 199 -15.36 0.25 1.56
CA CYS A 199 -15.16 -0.36 0.26
C CYS A 199 -15.16 0.74 -0.78
N GLN A 200 -14.16 0.75 -1.65
CA GLN A 200 -14.03 1.77 -2.69
C GLN A 200 -15.26 1.83 -3.61
N ALA A 201 -15.84 0.67 -3.94
CA ALA A 201 -16.99 0.59 -4.83
C ALA A 201 -18.34 0.93 -4.14
N CYS A 202 -18.46 0.75 -2.83
CA CYS A 202 -19.71 0.99 -2.10
C CYS A 202 -19.81 2.38 -1.47
N ASP A 203 -18.69 2.94 -1.00
CA ASP A 203 -18.69 4.06 -0.06
C ASP A 203 -18.07 5.34 -0.68
N GLU A 204 -18.13 5.48 -2.01
CA GLU A 204 -17.66 6.66 -2.76
C GLU A 204 -16.26 7.14 -2.33
N CYS A 205 -15.37 6.20 -2.04
CA CYS A 205 -14.01 6.56 -1.63
C CYS A 205 -13.27 7.15 -2.83
N PRO A 206 -12.40 8.16 -2.62
CA PRO A 206 -11.49 8.63 -3.67
C PRO A 206 -10.81 7.41 -4.27
N ALA A 207 -10.78 7.37 -5.61
CA ALA A 207 -10.22 6.25 -6.34
C ALA A 207 -8.88 5.85 -5.70
N TYR A 208 -8.68 4.53 -5.55
CA TYR A 208 -7.32 4.06 -5.36
C TYR A 208 -6.50 4.71 -6.47
N PRO A 209 -5.34 5.33 -6.17
CA PRO A 209 -4.57 6.01 -7.19
C PRO A 209 -4.29 5.01 -8.29
N ASN A 210 -5.10 5.07 -9.35
CA ASN A 210 -4.99 4.18 -10.48
C ASN A 210 -3.58 4.42 -10.98
N LEU A 211 -2.81 3.34 -11.07
CA LEU A 211 -1.44 3.47 -11.54
C LEU A 211 -1.45 4.09 -12.95
N GLY A 212 -2.51 3.85 -13.74
CA GLY A 212 -2.72 4.36 -15.10
C GLY A 212 -3.69 5.52 -15.32
N ASP A 213 -4.40 6.05 -14.31
CA ASP A 213 -5.30 7.19 -14.49
C ASP A 213 -4.81 8.42 -13.71
N PHE A 214 -4.31 9.39 -14.47
CA PHE A 214 -3.47 10.51 -14.00
C PHE A 214 -4.27 11.79 -13.73
N THR A 215 -5.30 11.74 -12.91
CA THR A 215 -5.93 12.98 -12.40
C THR A 215 -6.05 12.96 -10.90
N TRP A 216 -5.18 13.74 -10.26
CA TRP A 216 -5.30 14.11 -8.86
C TRP A 216 -6.43 15.11 -8.73
N ARG A 217 -7.50 14.74 -8.05
CA ARG A 217 -8.35 15.70 -7.35
C ARG A 217 -8.52 15.20 -5.93
N ASP A 218 -7.96 15.96 -5.00
CA ASP A 218 -8.21 15.84 -3.56
C ASP A 218 -9.70 16.04 -3.27
#